data_AF-G9ZDQ6-F1
#
_entry.id   AF-G9ZDQ6-F1
#
_cell.length_a   1.000
_cell.length_b   1.000
_cell.length_c   1.000
_cell.angle_alpha   90.00
_cell.angle_beta   90.00
_cell.angle_gamma   90.00
#
_symmetry.space_group_name_H-M   'P 1'
#
loop_
_entity.id
_entity.type
_entity.pdbx_description
1 polymer ?
#
loop_
_entity_poly.entity_id
_entity_poly.type
_entity_poly.pdbx_seq_one_letter_code
_entity_poly.pdbx_strand_id
1 'polypeptide(L)'
;MRISHSPLYNVRLFFPVIFMSYLLYIRLGCHLCADAAALLAAADVPAQRVNIDRDPALRAQYDTLVPVLYDPARDRELIYPFDATDIARFCAASAEPD
;
A
#
# COMPACT_ATOMS: atom_id res chain seq x y z
N MET A 1 22.37 -22.53 41.62
CA MET A 1 23.07 -21.62 40.69
C MET A 1 22.53 -21.92 39.29
N ARG A 2 21.68 -21.06 38.71
CA ARG A 2 22.01 -20.18 37.56
C ARG A 2 22.46 -20.98 36.30
N ILE A 3 21.92 -20.87 35.08
CA ILE A 3 21.09 -19.89 34.35
C ILE A 3 20.75 -20.53 32.98
N SER A 4 19.55 -20.25 32.45
CA SER A 4 19.08 -20.17 31.04
C SER A 4 19.38 -21.33 30.06
N HIS A 5 18.40 -22.09 29.56
CA HIS A 5 17.21 -21.71 28.78
C HIS A 5 17.50 -20.76 27.61
N SER A 6 17.52 -21.31 26.39
CA SER A 6 16.94 -20.75 25.14
C SER A 6 17.51 -21.47 23.92
N PRO A 7 16.92 -22.62 23.51
CA PRO A 7 17.10 -23.12 22.15
C PRO A 7 16.21 -22.30 21.20
N LEU A 8 16.67 -22.15 19.96
CA LEU A 8 15.89 -21.70 18.79
C LEU A 8 15.58 -20.20 18.74
N TYR A 9 16.43 -19.49 17.99
CA TYR A 9 16.04 -18.26 17.29
C TYR A 9 14.78 -18.56 16.48
N ASN A 10 13.65 -18.19 17.06
CA ASN A 10 12.33 -18.11 16.45
C ASN A 10 12.40 -17.00 15.39
N VAL A 11 12.93 -17.34 14.21
CA VAL A 11 12.67 -16.57 13.00
C VAL A 11 11.17 -16.67 12.82
N ARG A 12 10.49 -15.60 13.23
CA ARG A 12 9.05 -15.37 13.02
C ARG A 12 8.74 -15.65 11.56
N LEU A 13 8.27 -16.86 11.27
CA LEU A 13 7.30 -17.09 10.21
C LEU A 13 6.02 -16.38 10.67
N PHE A 14 5.98 -15.06 10.51
CA PHE A 14 4.79 -14.25 10.80
C PHE A 14 4.82 -12.93 10.02
N PHE A 15 5.26 -12.98 8.77
CA PHE A 15 4.66 -12.08 7.79
C PHE A 15 3.43 -12.81 7.29
N PRO A 16 2.21 -12.38 7.63
CA PRO A 16 1.06 -12.79 6.83
C PRO A 16 1.32 -12.19 5.46
N VAL A 17 1.87 -13.01 4.56
CA VAL A 17 1.98 -12.74 3.13
C VAL A 17 0.56 -12.85 2.58
N ILE A 18 -0.35 -11.99 3.03
CA ILE A 18 -1.60 -11.80 2.32
C ILE A 18 -1.21 -10.90 1.16
N PHE A 19 -1.07 -11.56 0.02
CA PHE A 19 -0.94 -11.05 -1.34
C PHE A 19 -2.01 -9.97 -1.66
N MET A 20 -1.92 -8.81 -1.02
CA MET A 20 -2.67 -7.61 -1.39
C MET A 20 -1.68 -6.59 -1.96
N SER A 21 -1.33 -6.80 -3.23
CA SER A 21 -0.59 -5.80 -3.99
C SER A 21 -1.55 -4.67 -4.36
N TYR A 22 -1.55 -3.60 -3.56
CA TYR A 22 -2.23 -2.37 -3.94
C TYR A 22 -1.54 -1.75 -5.16
N LEU A 23 -2.26 -1.01 -5.99
CA LEU A 23 -1.70 -0.26 -7.12
C LEU A 23 -1.71 1.22 -6.78
N LEU A 24 -0.57 1.90 -6.83
CA LEU A 24 -0.50 3.34 -6.71
C LEU A 24 -0.35 3.94 -8.11
N TYR A 25 -1.44 4.52 -8.63
CA TYR A 25 -1.42 5.26 -9.88
C TYR A 25 -0.68 6.58 -9.68
N ILE A 26 0.41 6.74 -10.43
CA ILE A 26 1.31 7.90 -10.34
C ILE A 26 1.59 8.49 -11.72
N ARG A 27 2.09 9.72 -11.72
CA ARG A 27 2.76 10.36 -12.87
C ARG A 27 4.19 10.70 -12.48
N LEU A 28 5.13 10.50 -13.41
CA LEU A 28 6.53 10.85 -13.18
C LEU A 28 6.69 12.37 -13.00
N GLY A 29 7.53 12.77 -12.05
CA GLY A 29 7.80 14.19 -11.76
C GLY A 29 6.81 14.85 -10.80
N CYS A 30 5.87 14.10 -10.21
CA CYS A 30 4.92 14.64 -9.24
C CYS A 30 5.40 14.41 -7.80
N HIS A 31 5.64 15.50 -7.05
CA HIS A 31 6.03 15.43 -5.64
C HIS A 31 4.97 14.78 -4.75
N LEU A 32 3.68 15.02 -5.03
CA LEU A 32 2.57 14.40 -4.29
C LEU A 32 2.56 12.87 -4.40
N CYS A 33 2.98 12.33 -5.54
CA CYS A 33 3.09 10.88 -5.73
C CYS A 33 4.22 10.27 -4.88
N ALA A 34 5.31 11.01 -4.66
CA ALA A 34 6.39 10.58 -3.78
C ALA A 34 5.94 10.57 -2.31
N ASP A 35 5.17 11.58 -1.91
CA ASP A 35 4.59 11.69 -0.57
C ASP A 35 3.63 10.53 -0.28
N ALA A 36 2.68 10.27 -1.20
CA ALA A 36 1.78 9.13 -1.10
C ALA A 36 2.51 7.78 -0.97
N ALA A 37 3.60 7.60 -1.72
CA ALA A 37 4.41 6.39 -1.63
C ALA A 37 5.19 6.29 -0.30
N ALA A 38 5.60 7.42 0.28
CA ALA A 38 6.23 7.46 1.59
C ALA A 38 5.22 7.10 2.69
N LEU A 39 3.96 7.58 2.60
CA LEU A 39 2.89 7.21 3.52
C LEU A 39 2.60 5.71 3.48
N LEU A 40 2.53 5.10 2.29
CA LEU A 40 2.35 3.65 2.13
C LEU A 40 3.50 2.85 2.75
N ALA A 41 4.74 3.31 2.52
CA ALA A 41 5.92 2.68 3.12
C ALA A 41 5.91 2.81 4.65
N ALA A 42 5.50 3.97 5.19
CA ALA A 42 5.37 4.18 6.63
C ALA A 42 4.27 3.29 7.26
N ALA A 43 3.26 2.93 6.48
CA ALA A 43 2.19 2.02 6.89
C ALA A 43 2.53 0.53 6.68
N ASP A 44 3.72 0.19 6.19
CA ASP A 44 4.13 -1.17 5.79
C ASP A 44 3.17 -1.81 4.75
N VAL A 45 2.54 -0.98 3.91
CA VAL A 45 1.58 -1.43 2.89
C VAL A 45 2.30 -1.65 1.56
N PRO A 46 2.36 -2.89 1.05
CA PRO A 46 2.98 -3.17 -0.24
C PRO A 46 2.10 -2.63 -1.38
N ALA A 47 2.59 -1.61 -2.09
CA ALA A 47 1.92 -1.03 -3.24
C ALA A 47 2.85 -0.96 -4.47
N GLN A 48 2.35 -1.40 -5.61
CA GLN A 48 3.03 -1.30 -6.90
C GLN A 48 2.70 0.03 -7.57
N ARG A 49 3.74 0.80 -7.91
CA ARG A 49 3.58 2.07 -8.62
C ARG A 49 3.30 1.82 -10.09
N VAL A 50 2.18 2.33 -10.59
CA VAL A 50 1.77 2.23 -11.98
C VAL A 50 1.75 3.63 -12.59
N ASN A 51 2.54 3.84 -13.65
CA ASN A 51 2.58 5.12 -14.33
C ASN A 51 1.42 5.25 -15.31
N ILE A 52 0.46 6.13 -15.03
CA ILE A 52 -0.71 6.35 -15.88
C ILE A 52 -0.34 6.89 -17.26
N ASP A 53 0.80 7.59 -17.39
CA ASP A 53 1.23 8.14 -18.69
C ASP A 53 1.65 7.06 -19.70
N ARG A 54 1.87 5.82 -19.26
CA ARG A 54 2.16 4.69 -20.15
C ARG A 54 0.92 4.11 -20.81
N ASP A 55 -0.27 4.33 -20.24
CA ASP A 55 -1.53 3.76 -20.71
C ASP A 55 -2.54 4.87 -21.01
N PRO A 56 -2.91 5.10 -22.28
CA PRO A 56 -3.81 6.19 -22.64
C PRO A 56 -5.20 6.04 -21.98
N ALA A 57 -5.64 4.81 -21.71
CA ALA A 57 -6.89 4.54 -21.00
C ALA A 57 -6.83 4.96 -19.52
N LEU A 58 -5.72 4.68 -18.83
CA LEU A 58 -5.52 5.12 -17.44
C LEU A 58 -5.31 6.63 -17.38
N ARG A 59 -4.56 7.19 -18.33
CA ARG A 59 -4.37 8.64 -18.42
C ARG A 59 -5.70 9.36 -18.60
N ALA A 60 -6.56 8.92 -19.51
CA ALA A 60 -7.86 9.56 -19.72
C ALA A 60 -8.76 9.56 -18.46
N GLN A 61 -8.64 8.53 -17.62
CA GLN A 61 -9.43 8.39 -16.39
C GLN A 61 -8.82 9.14 -15.19
N TYR A 62 -7.49 9.06 -15.04
CA TYR A 62 -6.79 9.52 -13.83
C TYR A 62 -5.92 10.76 -14.04
N ASP A 63 -5.98 11.43 -15.21
CA ASP A 63 -5.08 12.55 -15.57
C ASP A 63 -4.97 13.62 -14.47
N THR A 64 -6.10 13.93 -13.83
CA THR A 64 -6.22 14.97 -12.79
C THR A 64 -6.46 14.40 -11.39
N LEU A 65 -6.55 13.07 -11.26
CA LEU A 65 -6.87 12.39 -10.00
C LEU A 65 -5.63 11.81 -9.31
N VAL A 66 -4.52 11.65 -10.04
CA VAL A 66 -3.26 11.16 -9.44
C VAL A 66 -2.73 12.09 -8.35
N PRO A 67 -2.27 11.56 -7.20
CA PRO A 67 -2.09 10.13 -6.89
C PRO A 67 -3.38 9.42 -6.47
N VAL A 68 -3.58 8.19 -6.97
CA VAL A 68 -4.72 7.33 -6.58
C VAL A 68 -4.19 5.97 -6.12
N LEU A 69 -4.61 5.53 -4.94
CA LEU A 69 -4.36 4.18 -4.44
C LEU A 69 -5.54 3.28 -4.81
N TYR A 70 -5.27 2.17 -5.49
CA TYR A 70 -6.26 1.23 -5.97
C TYR A 70 -6.05 -0.14 -5.34
N ASP A 71 -7.13 -0.74 -4.85
CA ASP A 71 -7.19 -2.11 -4.34
C ASP A 71 -7.85 -3.02 -5.37
N PRO A 72 -7.07 -3.82 -6.13
CA PRO A 72 -7.63 -4.74 -7.11
C PRO A 72 -8.44 -5.88 -6.47
N ALA A 73 -8.26 -6.16 -5.18
CA ALA A 73 -8.98 -7.25 -4.51
C ALA A 73 -10.43 -6.87 -4.20
N ARG A 74 -10.71 -5.60 -3.93
CA ARG A 74 -12.05 -5.09 -3.60
C ARG A 74 -12.62 -4.13 -4.63
N ASP A 75 -11.88 -3.86 -5.71
CA ASP A 75 -12.26 -2.88 -6.74
C ASP A 75 -12.53 -1.50 -6.12
N ARG A 76 -11.59 -1.03 -5.27
CA ARG A 76 -11.71 0.23 -4.54
C ARG A 76 -10.59 1.17 -4.89
N GLU A 77 -10.90 2.46 -4.95
CA GLU A 77 -9.95 3.53 -5.17
C GLU A 77 -10.01 4.55 -4.04
N LEU A 78 -8.84 5.04 -3.64
CA LEU A 78 -8.64 6.10 -2.68
C LEU A 78 -7.93 7.24 -3.41
N ILE A 79 -8.69 8.31 -3.68
CA ILE A 79 -8.26 9.48 -4.42
C ILE A 79 -7.73 10.52 -3.42
N TYR A 80 -6.66 11.22 -3.78
CA TYR A 80 -6.13 12.33 -2.99
C TYR A 80 -7.19 13.43 -2.76
N PRO A 81 -7.23 14.12 -1.60
CA PRO A 81 -6.31 14.04 -0.45
C PRO A 81 -6.55 12.85 0.49
N PHE A 82 -5.48 12.15 0.86
CA PHE A 82 -5.48 11.09 1.87
C PHE A 82 -4.20 11.12 2.71
N ASP A 83 -4.32 10.75 3.99
CA ASP A 83 -3.20 10.64 4.93
C ASP A 83 -2.92 9.18 5.31
N ALA A 84 -1.89 8.96 6.15
CA ALA A 84 -1.57 7.62 6.68
C ALA A 84 -2.77 6.96 7.40
N THR A 85 -3.62 7.75 8.04
CA THR A 85 -4.83 7.22 8.71
C THR A 85 -5.86 6.72 7.71
N ASP A 86 -6.07 7.41 6.58
CA ASP A 86 -6.96 6.96 5.52
C ASP A 86 -6.45 5.69 4.87
N ILE A 87 -5.14 5.62 4.60
CA ILE A 87 -4.48 4.41 4.09
C ILE A 87 -4.66 3.24 5.06
N ALA A 88 -4.42 3.47 6.36
CA ALA A 88 -4.59 2.45 7.39
C ALA A 88 -6.04 1.97 7.45
N ARG A 89 -7.03 2.86 7.38
CA ARG A 89 -8.46 2.49 7.36
C ARG A 89 -8.82 1.74 6.08
N PHE A 90 -8.30 2.19 4.95
CA PHE A 90 -8.51 1.57 3.65
C PHE A 90 -7.98 0.13 3.62
N CYS A 91 -6.80 -0.10 4.20
CA CYS A 91 -6.19 -1.42 4.36
C CYS A 91 -6.78 -2.24 5.52
N ALA A 92 -7.27 -1.62 6.60
CA ALA A 92 -7.84 -2.34 7.73
C ALA A 92 -9.20 -2.99 7.41
N ALA A 93 -9.97 -2.39 6.48
CA ALA A 93 -11.12 -3.06 5.87
C ALA A 93 -10.74 -4.37 5.14
N SER A 94 -9.43 -4.63 4.96
CA SER A 94 -8.90 -5.89 4.47
C SER A 94 -8.74 -6.99 5.51
N ALA A 95 -8.65 -6.60 6.77
CA ALA A 95 -8.49 -7.48 7.91
C ALA A 95 -9.83 -7.60 8.66
N GLU A 96 -10.84 -8.19 8.02
CA GLU A 96 -11.94 -8.79 8.78
C GLU A 96 -11.53 -10.22 9.18
N PRO A 97 -11.27 -10.49 10.47
CA PRO A 97 -11.20 -11.85 10.97
C PRO A 97 -12.63 -12.38 11.15
N ASP A 98 -13.00 -13.38 10.34
CA ASP A 98 -14.02 -14.37 10.74
C ASP A 98 -13.33 -15.48 11.55
#